data_AF-A0AAF0Y020-F1
#
_entry.id   AF-A0AAF0Y020-F1
#
_cell.length_a   1.000
_cell.length_b   1.000
_cell.length_c   1.000
_cell.angle_alpha   90.00
_cell.angle_beta   90.00
_cell.angle_gamma   90.00
#
_symmetry.space_group_name_H-M   'P 1'
#
loop_
_entity.id
_entity.type
_entity.pdbx_description
1 polymer ?
#
loop_
_entity_poly.entity_id
_entity_poly.type
_entity_poly.pdbx_seq_one_letter_code
_entity_poly.pdbx_strand_id
1 'polypeptide(L)'
;MATNSTFLSTMVIFFAITFLLFAPSHQNEVTLSSSPSRSPNADPSAELRKFVAKCGAHLTSNCGKEIRNALLEIENVSGNCCGELVKMGLFCHKAMTRLALEQPPLFNEEQTATVMSNTMSVYNRCAKTVNNIVPSPF
;
A
#
# COMPACT_ATOMS: atom_id res chain seq x y z
N MET A 1 -24.22 -37.50 -25.17
CA MET A 1 -23.68 -36.81 -26.36
C MET A 1 -24.48 -35.53 -26.53
N ALA A 2 -24.00 -34.29 -26.60
CA ALA A 2 -22.70 -33.65 -26.40
C ALA A 2 -23.02 -32.14 -26.25
N THR A 3 -23.27 -31.64 -25.03
CA THR A 3 -23.67 -30.23 -24.79
C THR A 3 -22.58 -29.39 -24.10
N ASN A 4 -21.43 -30.00 -23.81
CA ASN A 4 -20.33 -29.35 -23.08
C ASN A 4 -19.38 -28.56 -24.00
N SER A 5 -19.36 -28.87 -25.30
CA SER A 5 -18.41 -28.26 -26.27
C SER A 5 -18.79 -26.83 -26.65
N THR A 6 -20.08 -26.58 -26.88
CA THR A 6 -20.60 -25.25 -27.25
C THR A 6 -20.52 -24.27 -26.08
N PHE A 7 -20.78 -24.71 -24.85
CA PHE A 7 -20.66 -23.86 -23.67
C PHE A 7 -19.20 -23.45 -23.42
N LEU A 8 -18.26 -24.38 -23.53
CA LEU A 8 -16.84 -24.09 -23.37
C LEU A 8 -16.33 -23.12 -24.46
N SER A 9 -16.78 -23.32 -25.70
CA SER A 9 -16.43 -22.45 -26.82
C SER A 9 -16.93 -21.02 -26.64
N THR A 10 -18.19 -20.83 -26.21
CA THR A 10 -18.73 -19.48 -25.97
C THR A 10 -17.99 -18.74 -24.85
N MET A 11 -17.66 -19.41 -23.74
CA MET A 11 -16.91 -18.79 -22.64
C MET A 11 -15.51 -18.33 -23.07
N VAL A 12 -14.79 -19.14 -23.85
CA VAL A 12 -13.45 -18.78 -24.36
C VAL A 12 -13.51 -17.56 -25.27
N ILE A 13 -14.54 -17.47 -26.12
CA ILE A 13 -14.73 -16.33 -27.02
C ILE A 13 -15.01 -15.04 -26.23
N PHE A 14 -15.86 -15.10 -25.20
CA PHE A 14 -16.13 -13.95 -24.33
C PHE A 14 -14.87 -13.45 -23.61
N PHE A 15 -14.06 -14.36 -23.04
CA PHE A 15 -12.80 -14.00 -22.39
C PHE A 15 -11.81 -13.34 -23.36
N ALA A 16 -11.66 -13.85 -24.58
CA ALA A 16 -10.77 -13.27 -25.59
C ALA A 16 -11.21 -11.84 -26.02
N ILE A 17 -12.52 -11.62 -26.19
CA ILE A 17 -13.06 -10.30 -26.56
C ILE A 17 -12.85 -9.29 -25.42
N THR A 18 -13.06 -9.69 -24.18
CA THR A 18 -12.78 -8.80 -23.03
C THR A 18 -11.29 -8.44 -22.95
N PHE A 19 -10.37 -9.39 -23.16
CA PHE A 19 -8.94 -9.09 -23.18
C PHE A 19 -8.53 -8.11 -24.28
N LEU A 20 -9.15 -8.18 -25.46
CA LEU A 20 -8.89 -7.23 -26.56
C LEU A 20 -9.47 -5.83 -26.29
N LEU A 21 -10.60 -5.72 -25.60
CA LEU A 21 -11.22 -4.43 -25.24
C LEU A 21 -10.56 -3.77 -24.02
N PHE A 22 -10.00 -4.56 -23.09
CA PHE A 22 -9.35 -4.07 -21.86
C PHE A 22 -7.82 -4.09 -21.94
N ALA A 23 -7.23 -4.27 -23.13
CA ALA A 23 -5.79 -4.09 -23.31
C ALA A 23 -5.42 -2.64 -22.91
N PRO A 24 -4.55 -2.43 -21.91
CA PRO A 24 -4.12 -1.09 -21.55
C PRO A 24 -3.40 -0.48 -22.74
N SER A 25 -3.97 0.62 -23.24
CA SER A 25 -3.40 1.43 -24.31
C SER A 25 -1.96 1.80 -23.94
N HIS A 26 -1.07 1.52 -24.89
CA HIS A 26 0.34 1.88 -24.91
C HIS A 26 0.46 3.39 -24.58
N GLN A 27 0.88 3.74 -23.37
CA GLN A 27 1.23 5.13 -23.08
C GLN A 27 2.51 5.45 -23.84
N ASN A 28 2.31 6.12 -24.97
CA ASN A 28 3.29 6.94 -25.62
C ASN A 28 3.98 7.86 -24.61
N GLU A 29 5.28 7.92 -24.80
CA GLU A 29 6.26 8.85 -24.28
C GLU A 29 5.73 10.27 -23.97
N VAL A 30 5.91 10.70 -22.72
CA VAL A 30 6.01 12.12 -22.37
C VAL A 30 7.36 12.33 -21.72
N THR A 31 8.33 12.69 -22.55
CA THR A 31 9.62 13.20 -22.11
C THR A 31 9.45 14.66 -21.72
N LEU A 32 9.40 14.98 -20.42
CA LEU A 32 9.97 16.24 -19.91
C LEU A 32 10.32 16.21 -18.42
N SER A 33 11.63 16.39 -18.19
CA SER A 33 12.26 17.10 -17.08
C SER A 33 12.57 16.38 -15.77
N SER A 34 13.87 16.11 -15.62
CA SER A 34 14.65 15.91 -14.38
C SER A 34 14.40 14.64 -13.56
N SER A 35 14.79 13.49 -14.10
CA SER A 35 15.23 12.39 -13.24
C SER A 35 16.57 12.76 -12.57
N PRO A 36 16.70 12.65 -11.24
CA PRO A 36 18.01 12.68 -10.60
C PRO A 36 18.85 11.55 -11.20
N SER A 37 20.10 11.84 -11.54
CA SER A 37 21.07 10.89 -12.10
C SER A 37 20.99 9.53 -11.38
N ARG A 38 20.34 8.54 -12.00
CA ARG A 38 20.24 7.19 -11.47
C ARG A 38 21.60 6.53 -11.71
N SER A 39 22.42 6.52 -10.65
CA SER A 39 23.69 5.78 -10.65
C SER A 39 23.42 4.32 -11.03
N PRO A 40 24.15 3.74 -12.00
CA PRO A 40 23.96 2.36 -12.44
C PRO A 40 24.19 1.29 -11.36
N ASN A 41 24.64 1.68 -10.16
CA ASN A 41 25.02 0.79 -9.06
C ASN A 41 24.22 1.03 -7.76
N ALA A 42 23.07 1.71 -7.83
CA ALA A 42 22.28 1.99 -6.63
C ALA A 42 21.57 0.72 -6.12
N ASP A 43 21.93 0.28 -4.91
CA ASP A 43 21.21 -0.77 -4.19
C ASP A 43 19.74 -0.35 -3.97
N PRO A 44 18.76 -1.05 -4.56
CA PRO A 44 17.33 -0.75 -4.39
C PRO A 44 16.89 -0.73 -2.92
N SER A 45 17.54 -1.53 -2.06
CA SER A 45 17.24 -1.59 -0.64
C SER A 45 17.69 -0.32 0.10
N ALA A 46 18.82 0.27 -0.31
CA ALA A 46 19.33 1.51 0.27
C ALA A 46 18.44 2.71 -0.09
N GLU A 47 17.96 2.77 -1.32
CA GLU A 47 17.01 3.82 -1.74
C GLU A 47 15.65 3.67 -1.05
N LEU A 48 15.14 2.44 -0.89
CA LEU A 48 13.92 2.20 -0.10
C LEU A 48 14.08 2.63 1.36
N ARG A 49 15.21 2.30 2.00
CA ARG A 49 15.51 2.72 3.37
C ARG A 49 15.58 4.24 3.51
N LYS A 50 16.21 4.95 2.57
CA LYS A 50 16.24 6.43 2.55
C LYS A 50 14.83 7.01 2.39
N PHE A 51 14.01 6.41 1.53
CA PHE A 51 12.63 6.82 1.36
C PHE A 51 11.82 6.64 2.65
N VAL A 52 11.88 5.45 3.26
CA VAL A 52 11.21 5.14 4.52
C VAL A 52 11.70 6.04 5.67
N ALA A 53 12.98 6.39 5.72
CA ALA A 53 13.49 7.32 6.73
C ALA A 53 12.82 8.71 6.64
N LYS A 54 12.54 9.19 5.42
CA LYS A 54 11.80 10.45 5.20
C LYS A 54 10.33 10.32 5.62
N CYS A 55 9.71 9.16 5.40
CA CYS A 55 8.36 8.88 5.87
C CYS A 55 8.26 8.96 7.41
N GLY A 56 9.19 8.32 8.11
CA GLY A 56 9.21 8.28 9.57
C GLY A 56 9.36 9.65 10.24
N ALA A 57 9.85 10.68 9.54
CA ALA A 57 9.98 12.04 10.08
C ALA A 57 8.63 12.68 10.49
N HIS A 58 7.51 12.15 9.98
CA HIS A 58 6.16 12.61 10.34
C HIS A 58 5.51 11.83 11.48
N LEU A 59 6.16 10.80 12.01
CA LEU A 59 5.63 9.92 13.04
C LEU A 59 6.48 9.98 14.31
N THR A 60 5.81 10.23 15.44
CA THR A 60 6.42 10.03 16.74
C THR A 60 6.63 8.54 17.04
N SER A 61 7.58 8.22 17.92
CA SER A 61 7.83 6.83 18.33
C SER A 61 6.58 6.17 18.94
N ASN A 62 5.80 6.94 19.72
CA ASN A 62 4.55 6.47 20.30
C ASN A 62 3.51 6.11 19.22
N CYS A 63 3.32 6.98 18.24
CA CYS A 63 2.39 6.69 17.14
C CYS A 63 2.88 5.52 16.28
N GLY A 64 4.19 5.38 16.05
CA GLY A 64 4.75 4.19 15.40
C GLY A 64 4.42 2.89 16.15
N LYS A 65 4.44 2.91 17.49
CA LYS A 65 4.05 1.77 18.33
C LYS A 65 2.56 1.46 18.24
N GLU A 66 1.69 2.46 18.36
CA GLU A 66 0.23 2.27 18.22
C GLU A 66 -0.12 1.70 16.84
N ILE A 67 0.47 2.23 15.77
CA ILE A 67 0.22 1.75 14.40
C ILE A 67 0.67 0.30 14.25
N ARG A 68 1.85 -0.07 14.77
CA ARG A 68 2.31 -1.47 14.76
C ARG A 68 1.34 -2.38 15.52
N ASN A 69 0.91 -1.96 16.71
CA ASN A 69 -0.02 -2.75 17.51
C ASN A 69 -1.38 -2.89 16.83
N ALA A 70 -1.85 -1.87 16.11
CA ALA A 70 -3.06 -1.93 15.31
C ALA A 70 -2.94 -2.84 14.07
N LEU A 71 -1.76 -2.90 13.44
CA LEU A 71 -1.49 -3.87 12.37
C LEU A 71 -1.52 -5.31 12.87
N LEU A 72 -1.16 -5.52 14.14
CA LEU A 72 -1.23 -6.81 14.84
C LEU A 72 -2.58 -7.07 15.53
N GLU A 73 -3.57 -6.20 15.34
CA GLU A 73 -4.90 -6.29 15.95
C GLU A 73 -4.90 -6.27 17.49
N ILE A 74 -3.83 -5.76 18.11
CA ILE A 74 -3.69 -5.68 19.57
C ILE A 74 -4.50 -4.50 20.14
N GLU A 75 -4.43 -3.33 19.48
CA GLU A 75 -5.12 -2.12 19.92
C GLU A 75 -5.49 -1.21 18.74
N ASN A 76 -6.38 -0.23 18.97
CA ASN A 76 -6.71 0.76 17.95
C ASN A 76 -5.74 1.94 17.99
N VAL A 77 -5.54 2.61 16.85
CA VAL A 77 -4.75 3.84 16.75
C VAL A 77 -5.56 5.02 17.31
N SER A 78 -4.95 5.82 18.17
CA SER A 78 -5.56 7.04 18.72
C SER A 78 -5.84 8.08 17.62
N GLY A 79 -6.76 9.02 17.88
CA GLY A 79 -7.08 10.09 16.93
C GLY A 79 -5.87 10.96 16.56
N ASN A 80 -5.01 11.27 17.53
CA ASN A 80 -3.76 12.01 17.28
C ASN A 80 -2.82 11.23 16.36
N CYS A 81 -2.59 9.95 16.65
CA CYS A 81 -1.72 9.11 15.84
C CYS A 81 -2.31 8.79 14.46
N CYS A 82 -3.64 8.77 14.33
CA CYS A 82 -4.29 8.74 13.03
C CYS A 82 -4.01 10.01 12.21
N GLY A 83 -3.98 11.19 12.85
CA GLY A 83 -3.56 12.44 12.22
C GLY A 83 -2.15 12.37 11.66
N GLU A 84 -1.18 11.88 12.45
CA GLU A 84 0.21 11.69 12.01
C GLU A 84 0.32 10.67 10.86
N LEU A 85 -0.36 9.53 10.96
CA LEU A 85 -0.39 8.49 9.92
C LEU A 85 -0.95 9.02 8.59
N VAL A 86 -2.08 9.74 8.63
CA VAL A 86 -2.72 10.29 7.44
C VAL A 86 -1.85 11.39 6.83
N LYS A 87 -1.26 12.27 7.66
CA LYS A 87 -0.33 13.32 7.22
C LYS A 87 0.93 12.75 6.55
N MET A 88 1.47 11.65 7.08
CA MET A 88 2.59 10.93 6.47
C MET A 88 2.19 10.31 5.11
N GLY A 89 0.95 9.84 4.98
CA GLY A 89 0.37 9.39 3.72
C GLY A 89 0.46 7.88 3.47
N LEU A 90 -0.45 7.39 2.61
CA LEU A 90 -0.63 5.97 2.34
C LEU A 90 0.61 5.30 1.74
N PHE A 91 1.29 5.98 0.81
CA PHE A 91 2.47 5.42 0.15
C PHE A 91 3.60 5.16 1.15
N CYS A 92 3.81 6.11 2.08
CA CYS A 92 4.74 5.95 3.18
C CYS A 92 4.33 4.82 4.12
N HIS A 93 3.06 4.73 4.51
CA HIS A 93 2.57 3.63 5.35
C HIS A 93 2.87 2.26 4.75
N LYS A 94 2.52 2.06 3.46
CA LYS A 94 2.81 0.80 2.74
C LYS A 94 4.30 0.48 2.68
N ALA A 95 5.14 1.47 2.35
CA ALA A 95 6.57 1.26 2.22
C ALA A 95 7.24 0.91 3.56
N MET A 96 6.84 1.57 4.65
CA MET A 96 7.34 1.26 5.97
C MET A 96 6.92 -0.14 6.42
N THR A 97 5.65 -0.52 6.22
CA THR A 97 5.19 -1.87 6.54
C THR A 97 5.94 -2.92 5.74
N ARG A 98 6.11 -2.70 4.43
CA ARG A 98 6.89 -3.60 3.57
C ARG A 98 8.33 -3.74 4.06
N LEU A 99 9.01 -2.62 4.35
CA LEU A 99 10.38 -2.67 4.87
C LEU A 99 10.43 -3.42 6.21
N ALA A 100 9.45 -3.23 7.10
CA ALA A 100 9.41 -3.93 8.39
C ALA A 100 9.22 -5.44 8.24
N LEU A 101 8.48 -5.90 7.22
CA LEU A 101 8.33 -7.33 6.89
C LEU A 101 9.59 -7.93 6.26
N GLU A 102 10.41 -7.12 5.59
CA GLU A 102 11.68 -7.54 4.96
C GLU A 102 12.87 -7.56 5.94
N GLN A 103 12.74 -6.97 7.15
CA GLN A 103 13.81 -6.97 8.15
C GLN A 103 13.82 -8.30 8.96
N PRO A 104 15.00 -8.76 9.43
CA PRO A 104 15.11 -9.91 10.33
C PRO A 104 14.16 -9.82 11.52
N PRO A 105 13.71 -10.96 12.07
CA PRO A 105 12.31 -11.23 12.39
C PRO A 105 11.73 -10.24 13.40
N LEU A 106 11.18 -9.14 12.87
CA LEU A 106 10.28 -8.26 13.62
C LEU A 106 8.91 -8.91 13.81
N PHE A 107 8.57 -9.84 12.90
CA PHE A 107 7.31 -10.56 12.87
C PHE A 107 7.56 -12.04 12.58
N ASN A 108 6.81 -12.93 13.22
CA ASN A 108 6.73 -14.32 12.81
C ASN A 108 5.83 -14.48 11.55
N GLU A 109 5.68 -15.69 11.02
CA GLU A 109 4.91 -15.94 9.79
C GLU A 109 3.43 -15.54 9.93
N GLU A 110 2.79 -15.86 11.06
CA GLU A 110 1.41 -15.50 11.34
C GLU A 110 1.25 -13.97 11.41
N GLN A 111 2.11 -13.31 12.18
CA GLN A 111 2.14 -11.86 12.32
C GLN A 111 2.39 -11.18 10.98
N THR A 112 3.23 -11.76 10.11
CA THR A 112 3.49 -11.22 8.77
C THR A 112 2.22 -11.19 7.93
N ALA A 113 1.44 -12.28 7.93
CA ALA A 113 0.17 -12.34 7.23
C ALA A 113 -0.84 -11.32 7.78
N THR A 114 -0.94 -11.22 9.11
CA THR A 114 -1.83 -10.26 9.80
C THR A 114 -1.44 -8.81 9.51
N VAL A 115 -0.16 -8.46 9.58
CA VAL A 115 0.34 -7.12 9.28
C VAL A 115 0.05 -6.75 7.82
N MET A 116 0.27 -7.69 6.89
CA MET A 116 0.04 -7.46 5.47
C MET A 116 -1.45 -7.24 5.16
N SER A 117 -2.35 -8.03 5.73
CA SER A 117 -3.80 -7.88 5.54
C SER A 117 -4.32 -6.56 6.14
N ASN A 118 -3.73 -6.11 7.25
CA ASN A 118 -4.18 -4.93 7.98
C ASN A 118 -3.59 -3.60 7.51
N THR A 119 -2.57 -3.61 6.65
CA THR A 119 -1.93 -2.37 6.16
C THR A 119 -2.93 -1.38 5.57
N MET A 120 -3.89 -1.85 4.77
CA MET A 120 -4.93 -0.96 4.21
C MET A 120 -6.03 -0.63 5.20
N SER A 121 -6.44 -1.59 6.03
CA SER A 121 -7.56 -1.42 6.96
C SER A 121 -7.23 -0.37 8.04
N VAL A 122 -6.01 -0.40 8.59
CA VAL A 122 -5.52 0.56 9.58
C VAL A 122 -5.49 1.97 8.99
N TYR A 123 -4.90 2.16 7.80
CA TYR A 123 -4.87 3.47 7.16
C TYR A 123 -6.27 4.02 6.89
N ASN A 124 -7.16 3.20 6.32
CA ASN A 124 -8.53 3.62 6.00
C ASN A 124 -9.35 3.99 7.23
N ARG A 125 -9.18 3.27 8.36
CA ARG A 125 -9.78 3.65 9.63
C ARG A 125 -9.29 5.02 10.09
N CYS A 126 -7.98 5.26 10.04
CA CYS A 126 -7.43 6.55 10.41
C CYS A 126 -7.86 7.71 9.50
N ALA A 127 -7.92 7.49 8.19
CA ALA A 127 -8.44 8.50 7.24
C ALA A 127 -9.88 8.89 7.59
N LYS A 128 -10.74 7.91 7.93
CA LYS A 128 -12.11 8.17 8.40
C LYS A 128 -12.12 8.95 9.72
N THR A 129 -11.30 8.56 10.68
CA THR A 129 -11.18 9.25 11.99
C THR A 129 -10.82 10.73 11.79
N VAL A 130 -9.82 11.03 10.94
CA VAL A 130 -9.41 12.41 10.67
C VAL A 130 -10.53 13.20 9.97
N ASN A 131 -11.21 12.61 8.99
CA ASN A 131 -12.32 13.26 8.30
C ASN A 131 -13.50 13.57 9.23
N ASN A 132 -13.74 12.75 10.25
CA ASN A 132 -14.79 12.99 11.24
C ASN A 132 -14.41 14.06 12.28
N ILE A 133 -13.12 14.36 12.44
CA ILE A 133 -12.63 15.39 13.37
C ILE A 133 -12.69 16.78 12.74
N VAL A 134 -12.57 16.89 11.41
CA VAL A 134 -12.76 18.15 10.69
C VAL A 134 -14.26 18.47 10.65
N PRO A 135 -14.75 19.52 11.33
CA PRO A 135 -16.14 19.93 11.20
C PRO A 135 -16.42 20.30 9.74
N SER A 136 -17.57 19.89 9.22
CA SER A 136 -18.01 20.31 7.89
C SER A 136 -17.98 21.84 7.79
N PRO A 137 -17.36 22.43 6.75
CA PRO A 137 -17.42 23.87 6.55
C PRO A 137 -18.86 24.25 6.21
N PHE A 138 -19.51 24.96 7.12
CA PHE A 138 -20.77 25.66 6.87
C PHE A 138 -20.53 26.88 5.97
#